data_AF-A0A0C2JN79-F1
#
_entry.id   AF-A0A0C2JN79-F1
#
_cell.length_a   1.000
_cell.length_b   1.000
_cell.length_c   1.000
_cell.angle_alpha   90.00
_cell.angle_beta   90.00
_cell.angle_gamma   90.00
#
_symmetry.space_group_name_H-M   'P 1'
#
loop_
_entity.id
_entity.type
_entity.pdbx_description
1 polymer ?
#
loop_
_entity_poly.entity_id
_entity_poly.type
_entity_poly.pdbx_seq_one_letter_code
_entity_poly.pdbx_strand_id
1 'polypeptide(L)'
;MSLSDIFASTAGQLDDHERLRIYVEGIRERAAKAVPWGPDTVGVPAQSDGNALMRINDIAFYANARQEIASFADLCLALLETHRPRDAGALSSDSTPPVRRCRCCMLRWPCPTVREMGRLLD
;
A
#
# COMPACT_ATOMS: atom_id res chain seq x y z
N MET A 1 5.99 13.61 -16.63
CA MET A 1 5.09 14.01 -15.53
C MET A 1 5.45 13.18 -14.31
N SER A 2 5.81 13.83 -13.21
CA SER A 2 6.19 13.14 -11.97
C SER A 2 4.95 12.63 -11.25
N LEU A 3 5.05 11.50 -10.52
CA LEU A 3 3.97 11.02 -9.64
C LEU A 3 3.53 12.14 -8.67
N SER A 4 4.47 12.95 -8.22
CA SER A 4 4.23 14.13 -7.37
C SER A 4 3.29 15.16 -8.02
N ASP A 5 3.33 15.32 -9.34
CA ASP A 5 2.48 16.26 -10.08
C ASP A 5 1.03 15.74 -10.22
N ILE A 6 0.86 14.41 -10.23
CA ILE A 6 -0.46 13.77 -10.23
C ILE A 6 -1.14 14.00 -8.87
N PHE A 7 -0.43 13.72 -7.77
CA PHE A 7 -0.96 13.89 -6.41
C PHE A 7 -1.37 15.34 -6.09
N ALA A 8 -0.65 16.34 -6.62
CA ALA A 8 -0.98 17.75 -6.42
C ALA A 8 -2.26 18.19 -7.15
N SER A 9 -2.63 17.53 -8.25
CA SER A 9 -3.81 17.88 -9.05
C SER A 9 -5.07 17.10 -8.65
N THR A 10 -4.94 15.95 -7.97
CA THR A 10 -6.08 15.08 -7.55
C THR A 10 -6.47 15.20 -6.07
N ALA A 11 -5.74 15.97 -5.27
CA ALA A 11 -5.94 16.08 -3.81
C ALA A 11 -7.33 16.56 -3.35
N GLY A 12 -8.19 17.03 -4.28
CA GLY A 12 -9.58 17.40 -3.99
C GLY A 12 -10.67 16.39 -4.39
N GLN A 13 -10.35 15.26 -5.03
CA GLN A 13 -11.38 14.39 -5.66
C GLN A 13 -11.26 12.88 -5.47
N LEU A 14 -10.13 12.34 -4.99
CA LEU A 14 -9.98 10.89 -4.80
C LEU A 14 -10.53 10.46 -3.43
N ASP A 15 -11.29 9.37 -3.41
CA ASP A 15 -11.66 8.73 -2.15
C ASP A 15 -10.44 8.07 -1.47
N ASP A 16 -10.49 7.89 -0.15
CA ASP A 16 -9.36 7.37 0.64
C ASP A 16 -8.88 5.98 0.18
N HIS A 17 -9.77 5.16 -0.38
CA HIS A 17 -9.42 3.84 -0.88
C HIS A 17 -8.61 3.93 -2.17
N GLU A 18 -8.99 4.83 -3.07
CA GLU A 18 -8.27 5.09 -4.30
C GLU A 18 -6.88 5.71 -4.03
N ARG A 19 -6.78 6.61 -3.04
CA ARG A 19 -5.48 7.13 -2.57
C ARG A 19 -4.57 6.01 -2.08
N LEU A 20 -5.08 5.12 -1.24
CA LEU A 20 -4.33 3.97 -0.74
C LEU A 20 -3.88 3.05 -1.86
N ARG A 21 -4.76 2.77 -2.83
CA ARG A 21 -4.42 1.93 -3.99
C ARG A 21 -3.24 2.51 -4.76
N ILE A 22 -3.31 3.80 -5.12
CA ILE A 22 -2.23 4.47 -5.86
C ILE A 22 -0.92 4.47 -5.06
N TYR A 23 -0.99 4.73 -3.75
CA TYR A 23 0.18 4.70 -2.88
C TYR A 23 0.88 3.32 -2.91
N VAL A 24 0.11 2.24 -2.71
CA VAL A 24 0.64 0.87 -2.70
C VAL A 24 1.14 0.45 -4.08
N GLU A 25 0.47 0.84 -5.17
CA GLU A 25 0.95 0.63 -6.54
C GLU A 25 2.30 1.30 -6.78
N GLY A 26 2.48 2.52 -6.26
CA GLY A 26 3.76 3.21 -6.30
C GLY A 26 4.86 2.46 -5.55
N ILE A 27 4.56 1.88 -4.38
CA ILE A 27 5.53 1.03 -3.64
C ILE A 27 5.90 -0.19 -4.48
N ARG A 28 4.90 -0.90 -5.00
CA ARG A 28 5.09 -2.10 -5.83
C ARG A 28 5.96 -1.81 -7.05
N GLU A 29 5.69 -0.72 -7.76
CA GLU A 29 6.46 -0.30 -8.94
C GLU A 29 7.91 0.02 -8.58
N ARG A 30 8.15 0.77 -7.50
CA ARG A 30 9.51 1.07 -7.03
C ARG A 30 10.26 -0.18 -6.62
N ALA A 31 9.62 -1.10 -5.89
CA ALA A 31 10.22 -2.39 -5.52
C ALA A 31 10.53 -3.25 -6.75
N ALA A 32 9.63 -3.30 -7.74
CA ALA A 32 9.86 -4.03 -8.98
C ALA A 32 11.04 -3.49 -9.79
N LYS A 33 11.26 -2.17 -9.79
CA LYS A 33 12.36 -1.51 -10.50
C LYS A 33 13.67 -1.43 -9.71
N ALA A 34 13.63 -1.66 -8.40
CA ALA A 34 14.82 -1.60 -7.57
C ALA A 34 15.84 -2.67 -7.98
N VAL A 35 17.12 -2.29 -8.05
CA VAL A 35 18.22 -3.25 -8.13
C VAL A 35 18.28 -4.00 -6.79
N PRO A 36 18.53 -5.33 -6.74
CA PRO A 36 18.71 -6.04 -5.48
C PRO A 36 19.79 -5.36 -4.64
N TRP A 37 19.57 -5.24 -3.34
CA TRP A 37 20.51 -4.56 -2.46
C TRP A 37 21.56 -5.58 -2.02
N GLY A 38 22.63 -5.67 -2.80
CA GLY A 38 23.77 -6.53 -2.56
C GLY A 38 25.03 -5.71 -2.30
N PRO A 39 26.09 -6.35 -1.78
CA PRO A 39 27.39 -5.70 -1.57
C PRO A 39 27.90 -5.01 -2.84
N ASP A 40 27.61 -5.60 -4.01
CA ASP A 40 28.13 -5.18 -5.30
C ASP A 40 27.26 -4.16 -6.04
N THR A 41 26.03 -3.89 -5.57
CA THR A 41 25.06 -3.05 -6.31
C THR A 41 24.86 -1.66 -5.68
N VAL A 42 24.65 -1.59 -4.36
CA VAL A 42 24.43 -0.32 -3.64
C VAL A 42 25.31 -0.17 -2.40
N GLY A 43 26.03 -1.23 -2.03
CA GLY A 43 26.79 -1.30 -0.77
C GLY A 43 25.85 -1.39 0.43
N VAL A 44 26.20 -2.23 1.40
CA VAL A 44 25.46 -2.27 2.68
C VAL A 44 25.95 -1.10 3.54
N PRO A 45 25.06 -0.30 4.16
CA PRO A 45 25.44 0.80 5.03
C PRO A 45 26.50 0.39 6.06
N ALA A 46 27.47 1.27 6.31
CA ALA A 46 28.51 1.02 7.30
C ALA A 46 27.87 0.88 8.70
N GLN A 47 28.21 -0.21 9.39
CA GLN A 47 27.77 -0.43 10.77
C GLN A 47 28.52 0.52 11.70
N SER A 48 27.82 1.13 12.67
CA SER A 48 28.46 2.01 13.65
C SER A 48 29.39 1.26 14.62
N ASP A 49 29.15 -0.04 14.85
CA ASP A 49 29.69 -0.74 16.03
C ASP A 49 30.59 -1.96 15.69
N GLY A 50 30.94 -2.18 14.41
CA GLY A 50 31.93 -3.21 14.01
C GLY A 50 31.51 -4.68 14.22
N ASN A 51 30.25 -4.96 14.57
CA ASN A 51 29.78 -6.33 14.78
C ASN A 51 29.56 -7.07 13.45
N ALA A 52 30.44 -8.04 13.16
CA ALA A 52 30.41 -8.83 11.93
C ALA A 52 29.11 -9.66 11.76
N LEU A 53 28.50 -10.14 12.84
CA LEU A 53 27.24 -10.91 12.78
C LEU A 53 26.05 -10.01 12.42
N MET A 54 26.00 -8.79 12.94
CA MET A 54 24.97 -7.82 12.54
C MET A 54 25.10 -7.47 11.05
N ARG A 55 26.32 -7.33 10.54
CA ARG A 55 26.57 -7.09 9.11
C ARG A 55 26.02 -8.21 8.22
N ILE A 56 26.12 -9.47 8.65
CA ILE A 56 25.57 -10.62 7.90
C ILE A 56 24.04 -10.57 7.86
N ASN A 57 23.40 -10.27 9.00
CA ASN A 57 21.94 -10.16 9.07
C ASN A 57 21.42 -9.02 8.19
N ASP A 58 22.10 -7.88 8.18
CA ASP A 58 21.71 -6.75 7.33
C ASP A 58 21.85 -7.09 5.84
N ILE A 59 22.95 -7.74 5.44
CA ILE A 59 23.12 -8.23 4.05
C ILE A 59 21.96 -9.15 3.67
N ALA A 60 21.61 -10.10 4.54
CA ALA A 60 20.52 -11.05 4.27
C ALA A 60 19.16 -10.35 4.19
N PHE A 61 18.90 -9.36 5.06
CA PHE A 61 17.69 -8.55 5.02
C PHE A 61 17.60 -7.77 3.70
N TYR A 62 18.64 -7.02 3.35
CA TYR A 62 18.68 -6.21 2.13
C TYR A 62 18.56 -7.05 0.85
N ALA A 63 19.17 -8.24 0.82
CA ALA A 63 19.07 -9.16 -0.32
C ALA A 63 17.62 -9.59 -0.61
N ASN A 64 16.79 -9.74 0.42
CA ASN A 64 15.39 -10.17 0.30
C ASN A 64 14.38 -9.02 0.30
N ALA A 65 14.74 -7.86 0.85
CA ALA A 65 13.84 -6.72 1.06
C ALA A 65 13.06 -6.32 -0.20
N ARG A 66 13.69 -6.36 -1.37
CA ARG A 66 13.01 -6.07 -2.64
C ARG A 66 11.81 -7.00 -2.86
N GLN A 67 12.02 -8.30 -2.73
CA GLN A 67 10.99 -9.31 -3.00
C GLN A 67 9.91 -9.28 -1.91
N GLU A 68 10.31 -9.15 -0.65
CA GLU A 68 9.38 -9.07 0.48
C GLU A 68 8.47 -7.84 0.38
N ILE A 69 9.01 -6.67 0.04
CA ILE A 69 8.21 -5.45 -0.14
C ILE A 69 7.28 -5.57 -1.36
N ALA A 70 7.73 -6.18 -2.46
CA ALA A 70 6.87 -6.42 -3.61
C ALA A 70 5.68 -7.33 -3.24
N SER A 71 5.94 -8.44 -2.56
CA SER A 71 4.90 -9.37 -2.10
C SER A 71 3.97 -8.76 -1.07
N PHE A 72 4.48 -7.91 -0.17
CA PHE A 72 3.65 -7.17 0.78
C PHE A 72 2.75 -6.15 0.08
N ALA A 73 3.26 -5.45 -0.93
CA ALA A 73 2.45 -4.54 -1.73
C ALA A 73 1.35 -5.28 -2.52
N ASP A 74 1.66 -6.46 -3.08
CA ASP A 74 0.66 -7.32 -3.73
C ASP A 74 -0.45 -7.74 -2.76
N LEU A 75 -0.11 -8.11 -1.52
CA LEU A 75 -1.09 -8.43 -0.48
C LEU A 75 -2.00 -7.23 -0.16
N CYS A 76 -1.43 -6.05 0.00
CA CYS A 76 -2.19 -4.82 0.26
C CYS A 76 -3.16 -4.51 -0.88
N LEU A 77 -2.73 -4.65 -2.15
CA LEU A 77 -3.62 -4.45 -3.30
C LEU A 77 -4.75 -5.49 -3.34
N ALA A 78 -4.45 -6.75 -3.05
CA ALA A 78 -5.47 -7.80 -2.97
C ALA A 78 -6.52 -7.52 -1.87
N LEU A 79 -6.08 -7.02 -0.72
CA LEU A 79 -6.98 -6.58 0.36
C LEU A 79 -7.85 -5.41 -0.09
N LEU A 80 -7.29 -4.39 -0.75
CA LEU A 80 -8.05 -3.25 -1.27
C LEU A 80 -9.06 -3.67 -2.35
N GLU A 81 -8.70 -4.55 -3.28
CA GLU A 81 -9.62 -5.06 -4.31
C GLU A 81 -10.77 -5.86 -3.69
N THR A 82 -10.45 -6.68 -2.68
CA THR A 82 -11.45 -7.45 -1.93
C THR A 82 -12.38 -6.51 -1.15
N HIS A 83 -11.82 -5.50 -0.49
CA HIS A 83 -12.53 -4.52 0.31
C HIS A 83 -12.82 -3.24 -0.48
N ARG A 84 -13.85 -3.29 -1.32
CA ARG A 84 -14.35 -2.14 -2.10
C ARG A 84 -15.77 -1.73 -1.70
N PRO A 85 -16.22 -0.49 -2.00
CA PRO A 85 -17.61 -0.12 -1.75
C PRO A 85 -18.55 -0.99 -2.59
N ARG A 86 -19.65 -1.43 -1.98
CA ARG A 86 -20.76 -2.08 -2.68
C ARG A 86 -21.68 -0.98 -3.22
N ASP A 87 -22.02 -1.08 -4.51
CA ASP A 87 -23.04 -0.21 -5.09
C ASP A 87 -24.34 -0.34 -4.30
N ALA A 88 -24.82 0.79 -3.78
CA ALA A 88 -26.15 0.84 -3.21
C ALA A 88 -27.12 0.67 -4.38
N GLY A 89 -27.78 -0.50 -4.48
CA GLY A 89 -28.80 -0.72 -5.50
C GLY A 89 -29.80 0.43 -5.51
N ALA A 90 -29.95 1.07 -6.66
CA ALA A 90 -30.69 2.34 -6.84
C ALA A 90 -32.22 2.21 -6.74
N LEU A 91 -32.72 1.27 -5.93
CA LEU A 91 -34.15 0.96 -5.80
C LEU A 91 -34.65 1.11 -4.36
N SER A 92 -34.14 2.10 -3.63
CA SER A 92 -34.73 2.47 -2.33
C SER A 92 -35.71 3.62 -2.54
N SER A 93 -36.99 3.37 -2.31
CA SER A 93 -38.05 4.40 -2.25
C SER A 93 -38.02 5.23 -0.96
N ASP A 94 -37.05 4.94 -0.08
CA ASP A 94 -36.92 5.55 1.23
C ASP A 94 -35.97 6.76 1.17
N SER A 95 -36.31 7.84 1.89
CA SER A 95 -35.61 9.15 1.82
C SER A 95 -34.28 9.18 2.58
N THR A 96 -33.88 8.07 3.20
CA THR A 96 -32.60 7.95 3.88
C THR A 96 -31.49 7.62 2.89
N PRO A 97 -30.34 8.34 2.89
CA PRO A 97 -29.23 8.02 2.01
C PRO A 97 -28.77 6.58 2.29
N PRO A 98 -28.65 5.73 1.26
CA PRO A 98 -28.33 4.33 1.46
C PRO A 98 -26.95 4.21 2.12
N VAL A 99 -26.88 3.48 3.23
CA VAL A 99 -25.61 3.19 3.90
C VAL A 99 -24.73 2.37 2.96
N ARG A 100 -23.67 3.00 2.42
CA ARG A 100 -22.64 2.29 1.66
C ARG A 100 -21.98 1.25 2.56
N ARG A 101 -21.85 0.02 2.07
CA ARG A 101 -21.24 -1.11 2.77
C ARG A 101 -20.04 -1.62 1.99
N CYS A 102 -19.09 -2.25 2.66
CA CYS A 102 -18.02 -2.98 2.00
C CYS A 102 -18.56 -4.24 1.33
N ARG A 103 -18.10 -4.53 0.11
CA ARG A 103 -18.48 -5.74 -0.64
C ARG A 103 -18.03 -7.04 0.03
N CYS A 104 -16.88 -7.05 0.71
CA CYS A 104 -16.35 -8.24 1.38
C CYS A 104 -16.99 -8.47 2.74
N CYS A 105 -16.83 -7.55 3.69
CA CYS A 105 -17.24 -7.75 5.08
C CYS A 105 -18.65 -7.24 5.41
N MET A 106 -19.33 -6.56 4.47
CA MET A 106 -20.68 -6.00 4.65
C MET A 106 -20.86 -4.95 5.76
N LEU A 107 -19.78 -4.55 6.42
CA LEU A 107 -19.73 -3.43 7.37
C LEU A 107 -19.84 -2.08 6.65
N ARG A 108 -20.18 -1.02 7.40
CA ARG A 108 -20.28 0.36 6.88
C ARG A 108 -18.97 0.75 6.20
N TRP A 109 -19.07 1.32 5.00
CA TRP A 109 -17.93 1.84 4.24
C TRP A 109 -17.49 3.22 4.77
N PRO A 110 -16.17 3.52 4.85
CA PRO A 110 -15.05 2.59 4.70
C PRO A 110 -15.02 1.59 5.88
N CYS A 111 -14.79 0.31 5.57
CA CYS A 111 -14.79 -0.74 6.58
C CYS A 111 -13.53 -0.68 7.48
N PRO A 112 -13.53 -1.34 8.65
CA PRO A 112 -12.40 -1.31 9.58
C PRO A 112 -11.04 -1.62 8.93
N THR A 113 -10.98 -2.62 8.04
CA THR A 113 -9.75 -2.97 7.31
C THR A 113 -9.20 -1.80 6.52
N VAL A 114 -10.03 -1.17 5.68
CA VAL A 114 -9.60 -0.04 4.82
C VAL A 114 -9.21 1.17 5.66
N ARG A 115 -9.94 1.46 6.75
CA ARG A 115 -9.57 2.55 7.67
C ARG A 115 -8.23 2.30 8.35
N GLU A 116 -7.97 1.07 8.77
CA GLU A 116 -6.72 0.72 9.44
C GLU A 116 -5.54 0.72 8.48
N MET A 117 -5.73 0.22 7.25
CA MET A 117 -4.74 0.37 6.18
C MET A 117 -4.46 1.85 5.90
N GLY A 118 -5.49 2.70 5.86
CA GLY A 118 -5.37 4.16 5.83
C GLY A 118 -4.45 4.69 6.92
N ARG A 119 -4.77 4.35 8.18
CA ARG A 119 -4.03 4.82 9.35
C ARG A 119 -2.56 4.36 9.38
N LEU A 120 -2.25 3.21 8.79
CA LEU A 120 -0.92 2.61 8.85
C LEU A 120 -0.02 2.94 7.66
N LEU A 121 -0.61 3.31 6.52
CA LEU A 121 0.09 3.49 5.24
C LEU A 121 0.06 4.91 4.69
N ASP A 122 -0.83 5.78 5.18
CA ASP A 122 -0.85 7.23 4.88
C ASP A 122 0.19 7.97 5.76
#